data_AF-A0A1H5SZ77-F1
#
_entry.id   AF-A0A1H5SZ77-F1
#
_cell.length_a   1.000
_cell.length_b   1.000
_cell.length_c   1.000
_cell.angle_alpha   90.00
_cell.angle_beta   90.00
_cell.angle_gamma   90.00
#
_symmetry.space_group_name_H-M   'P 1'
#
loop_
_entity.id
_entity.type
_entity.pdbx_description
1 polymer ?
#
loop_
_entity_poly.entity_id
_entity_poly.type
_entity_poly.pdbx_seq_one_letter_code
_entity_poly.pdbx_strand_id
1 'polypeptide(L)'
;MRGTCSRADEVRKLVIGGQWPAAAGDELRGHVSVCKGCSLTASITLAMRGARERDLESVKLEPAGLIWWRAQLRKRREAMEQVSRPMLKVQTVSVGTSLLVAVVLLAWLGLHGASSVGWGGWKAAAASPFAGLASLGGATVWLGVVVLAALGAAAVYFLVEREG
;
A
#
# COMPACT_ATOMS: atom_id res chain seq x y z
N MET A 1 -46.16 23.77 -10.52
CA MET A 1 -47.43 23.15 -10.96
C MET A 1 -47.17 22.40 -12.25
N ARG A 2 -47.17 21.06 -12.22
CA ARG A 2 -47.08 20.21 -13.42
C ARG A 2 -48.44 20.27 -14.10
N GLY A 3 -48.64 21.24 -14.99
CA GLY A 3 -49.86 21.28 -15.82
C GLY A 3 -49.90 19.99 -16.65
N THR A 4 -51.01 19.26 -16.58
CA THR A 4 -51.31 18.05 -17.33
C THR A 4 -51.41 18.37 -18.82
N CYS A 5 -50.26 18.55 -19.47
CA CYS A 5 -50.20 18.68 -20.91
C CYS A 5 -50.37 17.28 -21.53
N SER A 6 -51.38 17.14 -22.39
CA SER A 6 -51.73 15.88 -23.05
C SER A 6 -50.59 15.33 -23.93
N ARG A 7 -49.79 16.20 -24.55
CA ARG A 7 -48.67 15.83 -25.44
C ARG A 7 -47.31 15.79 -24.73
N ALA A 8 -47.27 15.92 -23.40
CA ALA A 8 -46.01 16.00 -22.66
C ALA A 8 -45.16 14.72 -22.77
N ASP A 9 -45.79 13.54 -22.75
CA ASP A 9 -45.07 12.27 -22.82
C ASP A 9 -44.52 11.99 -24.22
N GLU A 10 -45.20 12.42 -25.28
CA GLU A 10 -44.71 12.32 -26.65
C GLU A 10 -43.46 13.19 -26.86
N VAL A 11 -43.52 14.45 -26.41
CA VAL A 11 -42.36 15.37 -26.45
C VAL A 11 -41.21 14.79 -25.63
N ARG A 12 -41.49 14.29 -24.42
CA ARG A 12 -40.47 13.68 -23.55
C ARG A 12 -39.80 12.48 -24.22
N LYS A 13 -40.56 11.59 -24.86
CA LYS A 13 -40.01 10.43 -25.57
C LYS A 13 -39.06 10.84 -26.69
N LEU A 14 -39.44 11.82 -27.52
CA LEU A 14 -38.60 12.32 -28.62
C LEU A 14 -37.33 13.03 -28.10
N VAL A 15 -37.47 13.80 -27.03
CA VAL A 15 -36.37 14.55 -26.41
C VAL A 15 -35.38 13.61 -25.69
N ILE A 16 -35.85 12.55 -25.04
CA ILE A 16 -34.99 11.50 -24.46
C ILE A 16 -34.37 10.61 -25.55
N GLY A 17 -35.11 10.33 -26.63
CA GLY A 17 -34.60 9.60 -27.79
C GLY A 17 -33.57 10.36 -28.62
N GLY A 18 -33.44 11.68 -28.43
CA GLY A 18 -32.51 12.50 -29.20
C GLY A 18 -32.95 12.77 -30.63
N GLN A 19 -34.20 12.51 -30.93
CA GLN A 19 -34.78 12.65 -32.26
C GLN A 19 -35.44 14.03 -32.44
N TRP A 20 -35.51 14.83 -31.37
CA TRP A 20 -35.98 16.21 -31.41
C TRP A 20 -34.90 17.16 -31.93
N PRO A 21 -35.21 18.12 -32.83
CA PRO A 21 -36.51 18.43 -33.45
C PRO A 21 -36.76 17.73 -34.79
N ALA A 22 -35.82 16.89 -35.25
CA ALA A 22 -35.83 16.31 -36.60
C ALA A 22 -37.03 15.37 -36.86
N ALA A 23 -37.38 14.52 -35.90
CA ALA A 23 -38.50 13.57 -35.99
C ALA A 23 -39.82 14.13 -35.44
N ALA A 24 -39.84 15.39 -35.01
CA ALA A 24 -41.06 16.02 -34.52
C ALA A 24 -41.89 16.56 -35.69
N GLY A 25 -43.13 16.11 -35.82
CA GLY A 25 -44.08 16.69 -36.77
C GLY A 25 -44.40 18.16 -36.44
N ASP A 26 -44.88 18.91 -37.44
CA ASP A 26 -45.14 20.35 -37.32
C ASP A 26 -46.12 20.70 -36.20
N GLU A 27 -47.13 19.85 -35.95
CA GLU A 27 -48.05 20.07 -34.84
C GLU A 27 -47.39 19.97 -33.46
N LEU A 28 -46.41 19.06 -33.29
CA LEU A 28 -45.70 18.92 -32.02
C LEU A 28 -44.77 20.10 -31.79
N ARG A 29 -44.12 20.58 -32.86
CA ARG A 29 -43.29 21.80 -32.82
C ARG A 29 -44.13 23.02 -32.47
N GLY A 30 -45.31 23.17 -33.09
CA GLY A 30 -46.26 24.23 -32.77
C GLY A 30 -46.79 24.16 -31.34
N HIS A 31 -47.01 22.95 -30.79
CA HIS A 31 -47.38 22.81 -29.39
C HIS A 31 -46.26 23.24 -28.44
N VAL A 32 -45.01 22.85 -28.72
CA VAL A 32 -43.85 23.18 -27.88
C VAL A 32 -43.56 24.68 -27.87
N SER A 33 -43.83 25.42 -28.96
CA SER A 33 -43.66 26.88 -28.95
C SER A 33 -44.66 27.61 -28.04
N VAL A 34 -45.83 27.03 -27.79
CA VAL A 34 -46.89 27.62 -26.95
C VAL A 34 -46.83 27.11 -25.50
N CYS A 35 -46.50 25.83 -25.30
CA CYS A 35 -46.51 25.21 -23.98
C CYS A 35 -45.18 25.40 -23.23
N LYS A 36 -45.18 26.25 -22.19
CA LYS A 36 -44.00 26.53 -21.35
C LYS A 36 -43.36 25.30 -20.71
N GLY A 37 -44.16 24.29 -20.33
CA GLY A 37 -43.64 23.07 -19.71
C GLY A 37 -42.86 22.19 -20.69
N CYS A 38 -43.41 22.01 -21.90
CA CYS A 38 -42.77 21.24 -22.95
C CYS A 38 -41.55 21.97 -23.53
N SER A 39 -41.63 23.30 -23.70
CA SER A 39 -40.50 24.12 -24.19
C SER A 39 -39.31 24.09 -23.23
N LEU A 40 -39.57 24.22 -21.93
CA LEU A 40 -38.54 24.17 -20.90
C LEU A 40 -37.86 22.79 -20.85
N THR A 41 -38.63 21.72 -20.95
CA THR A 41 -38.07 20.36 -20.92
C THR A 41 -37.19 20.10 -22.15
N ALA A 42 -37.65 20.51 -23.32
CA ALA A 42 -36.88 20.39 -24.56
C ALA A 42 -35.60 21.22 -24.52
N SER A 43 -35.67 22.48 -24.06
CA SER A 43 -34.52 23.38 -24.01
C SER A 43 -33.46 22.94 -23.00
N ILE A 44 -33.85 22.52 -21.79
CA ILE A 44 -32.91 21.98 -20.78
C ILE A 44 -32.22 20.74 -21.31
N THR A 45 -32.98 19.82 -21.92
CA THR A 45 -32.40 18.56 -22.41
C THR A 45 -31.45 18.80 -23.58
N LEU A 46 -31.78 19.71 -24.50
CA LEU A 46 -30.90 20.13 -25.59
C LEU A 46 -29.62 20.80 -25.04
N ALA A 47 -29.75 21.68 -24.05
CA ALA A 47 -28.61 22.34 -23.42
C ALA A 47 -27.67 21.33 -22.73
N MET A 48 -28.23 20.37 -22.00
CA MET A 48 -27.47 19.29 -21.35
C MET A 48 -26.78 18.37 -22.37
N ARG A 49 -27.46 18.02 -23.47
CA ARG A 49 -26.85 17.24 -24.55
C ARG A 49 -25.70 17.98 -25.21
N GLY A 50 -25.90 19.26 -25.56
CA GLY A 50 -24.85 20.08 -26.15
C GLY A 50 -23.67 20.29 -25.19
N ALA A 51 -23.92 20.42 -23.87
CA ALA A 51 -22.85 20.44 -22.87
C ALA A 51 -22.09 19.12 -22.83
N ARG A 52 -22.82 17.99 -22.80
CA ARG A 52 -22.22 16.65 -22.83
C ARG A 52 -21.40 16.40 -24.10
N GLU A 53 -21.86 16.83 -25.26
CA GLU A 53 -21.13 16.67 -26.53
C GLU A 53 -19.83 17.47 -26.51
N ARG A 54 -19.86 18.72 -26.02
CA ARG A 54 -18.64 19.54 -25.82
C ARG A 54 -17.68 18.93 -24.79
N ASP A 55 -18.21 18.37 -23.72
CA ASP A 55 -17.40 17.69 -22.71
C ASP A 55 -16.76 16.42 -23.28
N LEU A 56 -17.51 15.64 -24.08
CA LEU A 56 -16.96 14.46 -24.76
C LEU A 56 -15.93 14.82 -25.84
N GLU A 57 -16.10 15.95 -26.52
CA GLU A 57 -15.13 16.43 -27.52
C GLU A 57 -13.85 16.95 -26.86
N SER A 58 -13.94 17.51 -25.65
CA SER A 58 -12.79 18.00 -24.89
C SER A 58 -12.09 16.93 -24.04
N VAL A 59 -12.80 15.85 -23.67
CA VAL A 59 -12.24 14.75 -22.88
C VAL A 59 -11.65 13.70 -23.81
N LYS A 60 -10.31 13.70 -23.93
CA LYS A 60 -9.58 12.50 -24.34
C LYS A 60 -9.81 11.42 -23.28
N LEU A 61 -10.79 10.56 -23.50
CA LEU A 61 -11.06 9.40 -22.66
C LEU A 61 -9.77 8.58 -22.54
N GLU A 62 -9.26 8.45 -21.32
CA GLU A 62 -8.19 7.48 -21.06
C GLU A 62 -8.66 6.10 -21.51
N PRO A 63 -7.77 5.25 -22.06
CA PRO A 63 -8.14 3.91 -22.50
C PRO A 63 -8.90 3.19 -21.40
N ALA A 64 -10.03 2.56 -21.72
CA ALA A 64 -10.87 1.87 -20.73
C ALA A 64 -10.07 0.84 -19.90
N GLY A 65 -9.04 0.23 -20.50
CA GLY A 65 -8.11 -0.66 -19.82
C GLY A 65 -7.30 0.00 -18.71
N LEU A 66 -6.97 1.30 -18.82
CA LEU A 66 -6.24 2.06 -17.81
C LEU A 66 -7.10 2.33 -16.57
N ILE A 67 -8.39 2.63 -16.78
CA ILE A 67 -9.36 2.82 -15.70
C ILE A 67 -9.58 1.49 -14.96
N TRP A 68 -9.76 0.40 -15.70
CA TRP A 68 -9.89 -0.94 -15.13
C TRP A 68 -8.63 -1.37 -14.38
N TRP A 69 -7.45 -1.11 -14.95
CA TRP A 69 -6.16 -1.40 -14.31
C TRP A 69 -6.00 -0.65 -13.00
N ARG A 70 -6.29 0.65 -12.96
CA ARG A 70 -6.27 1.45 -11.72
C ARG A 70 -7.26 0.92 -10.68
N ALA A 71 -8.44 0.48 -11.10
CA ALA A 71 -9.42 -0.12 -10.21
C ALA A 71 -8.93 -1.46 -9.62
N GLN A 72 -8.32 -2.31 -10.46
CA GLN A 72 -7.75 -3.58 -10.05
C GLN A 72 -6.55 -3.39 -9.09
N LEU A 73 -5.73 -2.36 -9.32
CA LEU A 73 -4.61 -2.02 -8.45
C LEU A 73 -5.06 -1.63 -7.04
N ARG A 74 -6.18 -0.90 -6.90
CA ARG A 74 -6.74 -0.53 -5.59
C ARG A 74 -7.14 -1.77 -4.78
N LYS A 75 -7.84 -2.73 -5.40
CA LYS A 75 -8.18 -4.00 -4.75
C LYS A 75 -6.96 -4.81 -4.33
N ARG A 76 -5.91 -4.81 -5.16
CA ARG A 76 -4.66 -5.50 -4.82
C ARG A 76 -3.94 -4.82 -3.65
N ARG A 77 -3.95 -3.49 -3.57
CA ARG A 77 -3.36 -2.75 -2.44
C ARG A 77 -4.07 -3.06 -1.12
N GLU A 78 -5.40 -3.09 -1.12
CA GLU A 78 -6.19 -3.45 0.07
C GLU A 78 -5.88 -4.88 0.56
N ALA A 79 -5.69 -5.83 -0.36
CA ALA A 79 -5.30 -7.20 -0.01
C ALA A 79 -3.85 -7.28 0.51
N MET A 80 -2.92 -6.55 -0.10
CA MET A 80 -1.50 -6.54 0.32
C MET A 80 -1.31 -5.90 1.70
N GLU A 81 -2.14 -4.91 2.05
CA GLU A 81 -2.10 -4.28 3.37
C GLU A 81 -2.52 -5.23 4.51
N GLN A 82 -3.25 -6.31 4.19
CA GLN A 82 -3.55 -7.38 5.14
C GLN A 82 -2.39 -8.40 5.23
N VAL A 83 -1.65 -8.60 4.14
CA VAL A 83 -0.53 -9.55 4.05
C VAL A 83 0.76 -8.99 4.66
N SER A 84 0.96 -7.67 4.69
CA SER A 84 2.16 -7.06 5.26
C SER A 84 2.17 -7.00 6.80
N ARG A 85 1.00 -7.01 7.46
CA ARG A 85 0.87 -6.96 8.92
C ARG A 85 1.50 -8.14 9.70
N PRO A 86 1.42 -9.41 9.26
CA PRO A 86 2.07 -10.51 9.99
C PRO A 86 3.60 -10.51 9.89
N MET A 87 4.18 -9.90 8.84
CA MET A 87 5.62 -9.94 8.60
C MET A 87 6.42 -9.17 9.67
N LEU A 88 5.89 -8.03 10.13
CA LEU A 88 6.48 -7.25 11.22
C LEU A 88 6.48 -7.98 12.58
N LYS A 89 5.55 -8.93 12.81
CA LYS A 89 5.46 -9.67 14.08
C LYS A 89 6.48 -10.80 14.20
N VAL A 90 6.89 -11.40 13.09
CA VAL A 90 7.91 -12.46 13.09
C VAL A 90 9.30 -11.87 13.37
N GLN A 91 9.54 -10.64 12.92
CA GLN A 91 10.81 -9.94 13.05
C GLN A 91 11.17 -9.60 14.51
N THR A 92 10.19 -9.22 15.35
CA THR A 92 10.44 -8.94 16.77
C THR A 92 10.78 -10.18 17.58
N VAL A 93 10.22 -11.34 17.21
CA VAL A 93 10.48 -12.62 17.88
C VAL A 93 11.91 -13.08 17.62
N SER A 94 12.42 -12.93 16.40
CA SER A 94 13.80 -13.33 16.06
C SER A 94 14.86 -12.44 16.74
N VAL A 95 14.60 -11.13 16.87
CA VAL A 95 15.50 -10.21 17.57
C VAL A 95 15.48 -10.47 19.08
N GLY A 96 14.28 -10.66 19.66
CA GLY A 96 14.12 -10.93 21.09
C GLY A 96 14.80 -12.24 21.51
N THR A 97 14.69 -13.30 20.70
CA THR A 97 15.35 -14.59 20.98
C THR A 97 16.87 -14.50 20.90
N SER A 98 17.43 -13.81 19.89
CA SER A 98 18.88 -13.60 19.78
C SER A 98 19.44 -12.82 20.98
N LEU A 99 18.74 -11.76 21.41
CA LEU A 99 19.10 -10.97 22.61
C LEU A 99 19.06 -11.81 23.89
N LEU A 100 18.00 -12.61 24.07
CA LEU A 100 17.89 -13.49 25.24
C LEU A 100 19.02 -14.51 25.30
N VAL A 101 19.36 -15.15 24.16
CA VAL A 101 20.48 -16.10 24.09
C VAL A 101 21.80 -15.41 24.44
N ALA A 102 22.04 -14.21 23.93
CA ALA A 102 23.25 -13.44 24.25
C ALA A 102 23.35 -13.10 25.75
N VAL A 103 22.25 -12.66 26.37
CA VAL A 103 22.23 -12.33 27.81
C VAL A 103 22.46 -13.57 28.68
N VAL A 104 21.82 -14.69 28.36
CA VAL A 104 21.98 -15.95 29.10
C VAL A 104 23.42 -16.46 28.99
N LEU A 105 24.03 -16.40 27.79
CA LEU A 105 25.43 -16.76 27.59
C LEU A 105 26.38 -15.88 28.39
N LEU A 106 26.16 -14.56 28.40
CA LEU A 106 26.98 -13.62 29.17
C LEU A 106 26.84 -13.86 30.68
N ALA A 107 25.64 -14.11 31.18
CA ALA A 107 25.41 -14.45 32.58
C ALA A 107 26.09 -15.78 32.94
N TRP A 108 25.93 -16.82 32.12
CA TRP A 108 26.55 -18.12 32.34
C TRP A 108 28.08 -18.04 32.35
N LEU A 109 28.69 -17.30 31.40
CA LEU A 109 30.13 -17.04 31.40
C LEU A 109 30.58 -16.20 32.60
N GLY A 110 29.78 -15.23 33.04
CA GLY A 110 30.09 -14.43 34.24
C GLY A 110 30.06 -15.28 35.52
N LEU A 111 29.07 -16.17 35.66
CA LEU A 111 28.93 -17.02 36.83
C LEU A 111 29.95 -18.17 36.86
N HIS A 112 30.27 -18.78 35.71
CA HIS A 112 31.18 -19.93 35.65
C HIS A 112 32.62 -19.62 35.19
N GLY A 113 32.85 -18.49 34.52
CA GLY A 113 34.17 -18.08 33.99
C GLY A 113 34.95 -17.10 34.88
N ALA A 114 34.31 -16.52 35.90
CA ALA A 114 34.97 -15.59 36.83
C ALA A 114 35.99 -16.26 37.78
N SER A 115 36.16 -17.58 37.75
CA SER A 115 37.13 -18.30 38.58
C SER A 115 38.52 -18.47 37.94
N SER A 116 38.74 -18.09 36.67
CA SER A 116 40.07 -18.26 36.04
C SER A 116 40.57 -17.16 35.11
N VAL A 117 39.71 -16.24 34.64
CA VAL A 117 40.14 -15.11 33.78
C VAL A 117 39.99 -13.80 34.55
N GLY A 118 40.60 -13.74 35.72
CA GLY A 118 40.84 -12.48 36.42
C GLY A 118 41.85 -11.64 35.63
N TRP A 119 41.74 -10.32 35.77
CA TRP A 119 42.63 -9.23 35.32
C TRP A 119 44.16 -9.50 35.41
N GLY A 120 44.60 -10.57 36.08
CA GLY A 120 45.99 -11.03 36.20
C GLY A 120 46.46 -12.06 35.16
N GLY A 121 45.64 -12.51 34.20
CA GLY A 121 46.03 -13.54 33.21
C GLY A 121 47.28 -13.20 32.37
N TRP A 122 47.54 -11.91 32.14
CA TRP A 122 48.76 -11.44 31.46
C TRP A 122 50.04 -11.67 32.28
N LYS A 123 49.96 -11.80 33.62
CA LYS A 123 51.11 -12.15 34.45
C LYS A 123 51.39 -13.67 34.44
N ALA A 124 50.37 -14.50 34.21
CA ALA A 124 50.51 -15.95 34.14
C ALA A 124 51.10 -16.45 32.80
N ALA A 125 50.98 -15.65 31.74
CA ALA A 125 51.59 -15.95 30.43
C ALA A 125 53.15 -15.98 30.47
N ALA A 126 53.78 -15.42 31.51
CA ALA A 126 55.22 -15.45 31.69
C ALA A 126 55.75 -16.76 32.32
N ALA A 127 54.89 -17.58 32.93
CA ALA A 127 55.30 -18.74 33.72
C ALA A 127 55.20 -20.09 32.98
N SER A 128 54.43 -20.19 31.89
CA SER A 128 54.47 -21.37 31.03
C SER A 128 54.05 -21.08 29.59
N PRO A 129 54.73 -21.68 28.59
CA PRO A 129 54.36 -21.53 27.18
C PRO A 129 53.00 -22.18 26.85
N PHE A 130 52.44 -22.99 27.76
CA PHE A 130 51.14 -23.65 27.59
C PHE A 130 49.97 -22.85 28.21
N ALA A 131 50.22 -21.86 29.09
CA ALA A 131 49.17 -21.00 29.63
C ALA A 131 48.51 -20.13 28.54
N GLY A 132 49.28 -19.75 27.51
CA GLY A 132 48.76 -19.05 26.32
C GLY A 132 47.68 -19.86 25.58
N LEU A 133 47.81 -21.19 25.53
CA LEU A 133 46.83 -22.09 24.89
C LEU A 133 45.49 -22.14 25.65
N ALA A 134 45.49 -22.00 26.98
CA ALA A 134 44.25 -21.85 27.74
C ALA A 134 43.58 -20.49 27.49
N SER A 135 44.37 -19.42 27.28
CA SER A 135 43.85 -18.07 26.94
C SER A 135 43.30 -17.98 25.51
N LEU A 136 43.79 -18.83 24.59
CA LEU A 136 43.21 -19.00 23.26
C LEU A 136 41.78 -19.55 23.34
N GLY A 137 41.43 -20.35 24.35
CA GLY A 137 40.05 -20.78 24.59
C GLY A 137 39.12 -19.62 24.98
N GLY A 138 39.62 -18.65 25.77
CA GLY A 138 38.86 -17.44 26.11
C GLY A 138 38.73 -16.47 24.94
N ALA A 139 39.83 -16.23 24.22
CA ALA A 139 39.84 -15.33 23.06
C ALA A 139 39.02 -15.85 21.87
N THR A 140 39.00 -17.17 21.65
CA THR A 140 38.16 -17.79 20.60
C THR A 140 36.67 -17.73 20.94
N VAL A 141 36.29 -17.84 22.22
CA VAL A 141 34.90 -17.65 22.65
C VAL A 141 34.45 -16.20 22.45
N TRP A 142 35.28 -15.22 22.82
CA TRP A 142 34.95 -13.80 22.57
C TRP A 142 34.90 -13.46 21.08
N LEU A 143 35.81 -14.00 20.26
CA LEU A 143 35.74 -13.87 18.81
C LEU A 143 34.47 -14.50 18.24
N GLY A 144 34.08 -15.68 18.73
CA GLY A 144 32.85 -16.35 18.34
C GLY A 144 31.61 -15.50 18.65
N VAL A 145 31.55 -14.91 19.84
CA VAL A 145 30.45 -14.02 20.25
C VAL A 145 30.40 -12.75 19.38
N VAL A 146 31.54 -12.12 19.11
CA VAL A 146 31.61 -10.92 18.25
C VAL A 146 31.22 -11.24 16.81
N VAL A 147 31.67 -12.37 16.27
CA VAL A 147 31.29 -12.82 14.91
C VAL A 147 29.81 -13.14 14.83
N LEU A 148 29.24 -13.82 15.83
CA LEU A 148 27.80 -14.14 15.84
C LEU A 148 26.96 -12.86 15.96
N ALA A 149 27.37 -11.91 16.80
CA ALA A 149 26.71 -10.62 16.94
C ALA A 149 26.82 -9.76 15.67
N ALA A 150 28.00 -9.75 15.02
CA ALA A 150 28.21 -9.06 13.76
C ALA A 150 27.42 -9.69 12.60
N LEU A 151 27.32 -11.02 12.54
CA LEU A 151 26.50 -11.73 11.56
C LEU A 151 25.01 -11.47 11.80
N GLY A 152 24.57 -11.44 13.07
CA GLY A 152 23.21 -11.04 13.43
C GLY A 152 22.89 -9.62 13.00
N ALA A 153 23.80 -8.67 13.27
CA ALA A 153 23.65 -7.27 12.87
C ALA A 153 23.66 -7.09 11.34
N ALA A 154 24.55 -7.80 10.63
CA ALA A 154 24.63 -7.78 9.18
C ALA A 154 23.36 -8.38 8.53
N ALA A 155 22.86 -9.50 9.05
CA ALA A 155 21.61 -10.09 8.57
C ALA A 155 20.43 -9.11 8.73
N VAL A 156 20.35 -8.42 9.88
CA VAL A 156 19.34 -7.37 10.12
C VAL A 156 19.51 -6.21 9.13
N TYR A 157 20.74 -5.75 8.90
CA TYR A 157 21.03 -4.64 7.99
C TYR A 157 20.62 -4.97 6.54
N PHE A 158 21.00 -6.15 6.02
CA PHE A 158 20.64 -6.58 4.67
C PHE A 158 19.14 -6.85 4.49
N LEU A 159 18.43 -7.23 5.55
CA LEU A 159 16.98 -7.38 5.53
C LEU A 159 16.27 -6.03 5.47
N VAL A 160 16.76 -5.02 6.20
CA VAL A 160 16.20 -3.66 6.16
C VAL A 160 16.43 -3.00 4.81
N GLU A 161 17.63 -3.13 4.23
CA GLU A 161 17.97 -2.50 2.96
C GLU A 161 17.29 -3.15 1.74
N ARG A 162 16.82 -4.40 1.88
CA ARG A 162 16.04 -5.09 0.84
C ARG A 162 14.58 -4.62 0.77
N GLU A 163 14.07 -3.97 1.81
CA GLU A 163 12.67 -3.54 1.93
C GLU A 163 12.45 -2.03 1.70
N GLY A 164 13.52 -1.24 1.59
CA GLY A 164 13.48 0.20 1.23
C GLY A 164 13.66 0.44 -0.27
#